data_AF-A0A960TUZ7-F1
#
_entry.id   AF-A0A960TUZ7-F1
#
_cell.length_a   1.000
_cell.length_b   1.000
_cell.length_c   1.000
_cell.angle_alpha   90.00
_cell.angle_beta   90.00
_cell.angle_gamma   90.00
#
_symmetry.space_group_name_H-M   'P 1'
#
loop_
_entity.id
_entity.type
_entity.pdbx_description
1 polymer ?
#
loop_
_entity_poly.entity_id
_entity_poly.type
_entity_poly.pdbx_seq_one_letter_code
_entity_poly.pdbx_strand_id
1 'polypeptide(L)'
;MRKTLYISMLAAALVLAMAGAGLAAGPVGTAVKANPAHILSVAPDQIAQAKARQAAYTAEHGDRKLMIGSHVEAPALRAGDWSRLVGKDGQVSWRTTIKSEGAVFLRALFAELPKGDVFVYGENGRAKRVRDRFFHKGQDVWSPIVFGDVMNIEVVGNRPEGRIISRLSHGLVDFTPKAATEQNCHLDPNCYPDWAALAPAVARMQFESGLSTYLCTGSLIEDEDLTGEPWFLTAAHCIDKQKEAESLVAYWFYQTNSCNGSVPALFTVPTTEGADYVTGNSSSDSTLLKLAEDPPTEVRLPWSLDDVSVGDDAYGIHHPAGAYKRFFTGWISQGSALRPNHWYTLYDEGNTEGGSSGSPLFNADKEVIGTLTGGTSYCWTRDGDDWWGKFNEAWSRGMDEYLGSGGTPPGDDDDDSGGGCGSGAGLLSGFVNF
;
A
#
# COMPACT_ATOMS: atom_id res chain seq x y z
N MET A 1 -24.00 25.95 54.59
CA MET A 1 -24.39 24.56 54.96
C MET A 1 -25.08 23.98 53.74
N ARG A 2 -24.73 22.88 53.08
CA ARG A 2 -23.80 21.77 53.27
C ARG A 2 -23.06 21.53 51.95
N LYS A 3 -21.78 21.16 52.03
CA LYS A 3 -20.98 20.60 50.94
C LYS A 3 -21.53 19.20 50.62
N THR A 4 -21.73 18.87 49.35
CA THR A 4 -21.87 17.48 48.90
C THR A 4 -20.78 17.23 47.86
N LEU A 5 -19.79 16.45 48.30
CA LEU A 5 -18.63 16.00 47.56
C LEU A 5 -19.07 14.84 46.65
N TYR A 6 -18.97 14.98 45.33
CA TYR A 6 -18.98 13.84 44.41
C TYR A 6 -17.55 13.32 44.31
N ILE A 7 -17.25 12.25 45.03
CA ILE A 7 -16.02 11.47 44.87
C ILE A 7 -16.29 10.51 43.71
N SER A 8 -15.64 10.75 42.57
CA SER A 8 -15.55 9.78 41.48
C SER A 8 -14.61 8.64 41.90
N MET A 9 -15.17 7.44 42.03
CA MET A 9 -14.38 6.21 42.12
C MET A 9 -13.72 5.94 40.75
N LEU A 10 -12.41 6.13 40.65
CA LEU A 10 -11.60 5.47 39.64
C LEU A 10 -11.49 3.99 40.01
N ALA A 11 -12.28 3.15 39.34
CA ALA A 11 -12.03 1.71 39.30
C ALA A 11 -10.92 1.46 38.29
N ALA A 12 -9.70 1.22 38.78
CA ALA A 12 -8.61 0.68 37.97
C ALA A 12 -8.94 -0.78 37.64
N ALA A 13 -9.37 -1.04 36.41
CA ALA A 13 -9.45 -2.39 35.88
C ALA A 13 -8.03 -2.89 35.59
N LEU A 14 -7.44 -3.58 36.56
CA LEU A 14 -6.22 -4.34 36.38
C LEU A 14 -6.57 -5.59 35.54
N VAL A 15 -6.35 -5.53 34.23
CA VAL A 15 -6.43 -6.72 33.37
C VAL A 15 -5.21 -7.59 33.66
N LEU A 16 -5.38 -8.56 34.55
CA LEU A 16 -4.44 -9.65 34.73
C LEU A 16 -4.63 -10.62 33.56
N ALA A 17 -3.88 -10.43 32.47
CA ALA A 17 -3.81 -11.39 31.39
C ALA A 17 -3.03 -12.64 31.85
N MET A 18 -3.72 -13.58 32.51
CA MET A 18 -3.29 -14.97 32.50
C MET A 18 -3.87 -15.63 31.24
N ALA A 19 -3.10 -15.61 30.17
CA ALA A 19 -3.29 -16.49 29.04
C ALA A 19 -1.98 -17.24 28.80
N GLY A 20 -1.95 -18.50 29.23
CA GLY A 20 -1.02 -19.48 28.70
C GLY A 20 -1.38 -19.72 27.24
N ALA A 21 -0.87 -18.86 26.36
CA ALA A 21 -0.78 -19.15 24.94
C ALA A 21 0.52 -19.94 24.75
N GLY A 22 0.45 -21.11 24.11
CA GLY A 22 1.66 -21.71 23.54
C GLY A 22 2.28 -20.66 22.63
N LEU A 23 3.44 -20.11 23.02
CA LEU A 23 4.15 -19.14 22.21
C LEU A 23 4.37 -19.78 20.84
N ALA A 24 3.75 -19.21 19.80
CA ALA A 24 4.12 -19.54 18.43
C ALA A 24 5.64 -19.35 18.33
N ALA A 25 6.34 -20.43 18.06
CA ALA A 25 7.78 -20.46 18.21
C ALA A 25 8.41 -19.64 17.08
N GLY A 26 9.04 -18.52 17.43
CA GLY A 26 9.65 -17.57 16.48
C GLY A 26 10.86 -18.18 15.73
N PRO A 27 11.50 -17.42 14.83
CA PRO A 27 12.64 -17.90 14.05
C PRO A 27 13.88 -18.07 14.93
N VAL A 28 14.43 -19.27 14.94
CA VAL A 28 15.66 -19.66 15.64
C VAL A 28 16.86 -18.83 15.17
N GLY A 29 16.93 -18.54 13.88
CA GLY A 29 18.08 -17.88 13.24
C GLY A 29 18.27 -16.41 13.60
N THR A 30 17.32 -15.80 14.31
CA THR A 30 17.50 -14.47 14.93
C THR A 30 18.20 -14.54 16.28
N ALA A 31 18.09 -15.67 16.99
CA ALA A 31 18.66 -15.89 18.32
C ALA A 31 19.98 -16.69 18.29
N VAL A 32 20.31 -17.33 17.17
CA VAL A 32 21.52 -18.13 16.98
C VAL A 32 22.40 -17.49 15.90
N LYS A 33 23.67 -17.21 16.24
CA LYS A 33 24.71 -16.95 15.23
C LYS A 33 24.96 -18.24 14.46
N ALA A 34 24.13 -18.49 13.47
CA ALA A 34 24.35 -19.60 12.57
C ALA A 34 25.51 -19.27 11.63
N ASN A 35 26.28 -20.30 11.23
CA ASN A 35 27.30 -20.19 10.19
C ASN A 35 26.72 -19.43 8.99
N PRO A 36 27.53 -18.63 8.26
CA PRO A 36 27.05 -17.94 7.08
C PRO A 36 26.36 -18.98 6.22
N ALA A 37 25.05 -18.80 6.01
CA ALA A 37 24.30 -19.71 5.16
C ALA A 37 24.96 -19.67 3.77
N HIS A 38 24.74 -20.71 2.97
CA HIS A 38 25.07 -20.59 1.55
C HIS A 38 24.32 -19.37 0.99
N ILE A 39 25.07 -18.31 0.67
CA ILE A 39 24.52 -17.10 0.08
C ILE A 39 24.33 -17.39 -1.41
N LEU A 40 23.08 -17.42 -1.82
CA LEU A 40 22.70 -17.55 -3.22
C LEU A 40 22.56 -16.16 -3.81
N SER A 41 23.43 -15.82 -4.77
CA SER A 41 23.37 -14.54 -5.44
C SER A 41 22.43 -14.59 -6.64
N VAL A 42 21.60 -13.56 -6.80
CA VAL A 42 20.89 -13.28 -8.05
C VAL A 42 21.92 -13.05 -9.15
N ALA A 43 21.65 -13.60 -10.33
CA ALA A 43 22.57 -13.50 -11.45
C ALA A 43 22.74 -12.04 -11.91
N PRO A 44 23.97 -11.57 -12.20
CA PRO A 44 24.21 -10.17 -12.58
C PRO A 44 23.44 -9.69 -13.81
N ASP A 45 23.15 -10.58 -14.77
CA ASP A 45 22.35 -10.27 -15.96
C ASP A 45 20.89 -9.96 -15.60
N GLN A 46 20.31 -10.67 -14.62
CA GLN A 46 18.96 -10.38 -14.11
C GLN A 46 18.90 -8.98 -13.48
N ILE A 47 19.92 -8.62 -12.70
CA ILE A 47 20.03 -7.28 -12.08
C ILE A 47 20.18 -6.20 -13.17
N ALA A 48 20.98 -6.46 -14.22
CA ALA A 48 21.12 -5.55 -15.35
C ALA A 48 19.80 -5.36 -16.10
N GLN A 49 19.02 -6.44 -16.31
CA GLN A 49 17.69 -6.37 -16.94
C GLN A 49 16.67 -5.61 -16.08
N ALA A 50 16.71 -5.77 -14.75
CA ALA A 50 15.91 -4.98 -13.82
C ALA A 50 16.19 -3.47 -13.96
N LYS A 51 17.47 -3.09 -13.96
CA LYS A 51 17.89 -1.68 -14.15
C LYS A 51 17.48 -1.13 -15.52
N ALA A 52 17.64 -1.92 -16.58
CA ALA A 52 17.24 -1.52 -17.92
C ALA A 52 15.72 -1.29 -18.04
N ARG A 53 14.90 -2.13 -17.41
CA ARG A 53 13.44 -1.95 -17.39
C ARG A 53 13.02 -0.68 -16.64
N GLN A 54 13.64 -0.38 -15.50
CA GLN A 54 13.40 0.88 -14.78
C GLN A 54 13.75 2.10 -15.64
N ALA A 55 14.90 2.08 -16.32
CA ALA A 55 15.32 3.17 -17.19
C ALA A 55 14.36 3.36 -18.37
N ALA A 56 13.92 2.27 -19.01
CA ALA A 56 12.95 2.30 -20.09
C ALA A 56 11.59 2.85 -19.61
N TYR A 57 11.10 2.40 -18.46
CA TYR A 57 9.86 2.89 -17.87
C TYR A 57 9.91 4.40 -17.62
N THR A 58 10.98 4.88 -16.99
CA THR A 58 11.19 6.30 -16.66
C THR A 58 11.22 7.15 -17.93
N ALA A 59 11.84 6.66 -19.01
CA ALA A 59 11.92 7.38 -20.28
C ALA A 59 10.57 7.50 -21.01
N GLU A 60 9.69 6.51 -20.86
CA GLU A 60 8.40 6.47 -21.55
C GLU A 60 7.27 7.15 -20.75
N HIS A 61 7.25 6.97 -19.43
CA HIS A 61 6.10 7.31 -18.60
C HIS A 61 6.32 8.55 -17.71
N GLY A 62 7.56 9.06 -17.64
CA GLY A 62 7.95 10.04 -16.63
C GLY A 62 7.60 9.52 -15.24
N ASP A 63 6.99 10.37 -14.42
CA ASP A 63 6.74 10.07 -13.01
C ASP A 63 5.31 9.56 -12.69
N ARG A 64 4.42 9.36 -13.68
CA ARG A 64 2.97 9.08 -13.45
C ARG A 64 2.68 8.06 -12.33
N LYS A 65 3.06 6.80 -12.52
CA LYS A 65 3.06 5.74 -11.49
C LYS A 65 4.50 5.40 -11.18
N LEU A 66 4.98 5.77 -10.00
CA LEU A 66 6.42 5.73 -9.74
C LEU A 66 6.89 4.28 -9.63
N MET A 67 7.63 3.79 -10.63
CA MET A 67 8.28 2.47 -10.56
C MET A 67 9.49 2.57 -9.63
N ILE A 68 9.55 1.72 -8.61
CA ILE A 68 10.56 1.76 -7.56
C ILE A 68 11.41 0.49 -7.45
N GLY A 69 11.03 -0.54 -8.19
CA GLY A 69 11.68 -1.84 -8.18
C GLY A 69 11.27 -2.68 -9.37
N SER A 70 12.03 -3.74 -9.60
CA SER A 70 11.83 -4.62 -10.75
C SER A 70 12.09 -6.06 -10.39
N HIS A 71 11.27 -6.99 -10.89
CA HIS A 71 11.36 -8.39 -10.50
C HIS A 71 12.56 -9.08 -11.16
N VAL A 72 13.29 -9.88 -10.40
CA VAL A 72 14.38 -10.73 -10.90
C VAL A 72 14.03 -12.19 -10.62
N GLU A 73 14.48 -13.11 -11.47
CA GLU A 73 14.34 -14.53 -11.17
C GLU A 73 15.16 -14.89 -9.93
N ALA A 74 14.55 -15.62 -9.00
CA ALA A 74 15.23 -16.07 -7.80
C ALA A 74 16.23 -17.20 -8.15
N PRO A 75 17.39 -17.28 -7.47
CA PRO A 75 18.29 -18.41 -7.62
C PRO A 75 17.58 -19.74 -7.31
N ALA A 76 17.92 -20.79 -8.06
CA ALA A 76 17.35 -22.11 -7.82
C ALA A 76 17.84 -22.67 -6.47
N LEU A 77 16.92 -22.81 -5.52
CA LEU A 77 17.17 -23.39 -4.20
C LEU A 77 17.26 -24.92 -4.28
N ARG A 78 18.36 -25.50 -3.81
CA ARG A 78 18.57 -26.95 -3.69
C ARG A 78 18.61 -27.36 -2.23
N ALA A 79 18.44 -28.65 -1.98
CA ALA A 79 18.45 -29.24 -0.64
C ALA A 79 19.72 -28.92 0.18
N GLY A 80 20.86 -28.70 -0.47
CA GLY A 80 22.14 -28.34 0.16
C GLY A 80 22.30 -26.85 0.51
N ASP A 81 21.44 -25.98 -0.01
CA ASP A 81 21.50 -24.53 0.23
C ASP A 81 20.81 -24.12 1.54
N TRP A 82 20.18 -25.07 2.23
CA TRP A 82 19.51 -24.89 3.50
C TRP A 82 20.41 -25.30 4.67
N SER A 83 20.63 -24.37 5.59
CA SER A 83 21.32 -24.62 6.85
C SER A 83 20.33 -24.99 7.94
N ARG A 84 20.52 -26.14 8.58
CA ARG A 84 19.71 -26.57 9.73
C ARG A 84 20.12 -25.79 10.97
N LEU A 85 19.13 -25.21 11.65
CA LEU A 85 19.28 -24.49 12.91
C LEU A 85 18.57 -25.26 14.02
N VAL A 86 19.13 -25.17 15.24
CA VAL A 86 18.53 -25.75 16.44
C VAL A 86 18.51 -24.68 17.54
N GLY A 87 17.32 -24.32 17.99
CA GLY A 87 17.08 -23.39 19.07
C GLY A 87 17.46 -23.96 20.42
N LYS A 88 17.57 -23.09 21.43
CA LYS A 88 17.92 -23.49 22.80
C LYS A 88 16.87 -24.40 23.45
N ASP A 89 15.63 -24.28 22.99
CA ASP A 89 14.46 -25.09 23.34
C ASP A 89 14.34 -26.38 22.53
N GLY A 90 15.28 -26.65 21.61
CA GLY A 90 15.24 -27.79 20.70
C GLY A 90 14.40 -27.57 19.45
N GLN A 91 13.82 -26.38 19.24
CA GLN A 91 13.12 -26.03 18.01
C GLN A 91 14.07 -26.17 16.82
N VAL A 92 13.59 -26.74 15.72
CA VAL A 92 14.37 -26.88 14.49
C VAL A 92 13.84 -25.92 13.44
N SER A 93 14.74 -25.24 12.75
CA SER A 93 14.40 -24.48 11.55
C SER A 93 15.44 -24.68 10.46
N TRP A 94 15.11 -24.26 9.25
CA TRP A 94 15.97 -24.32 8.09
C TRP A 94 16.08 -22.93 7.49
N ARG A 95 17.30 -22.47 7.29
CA ARG A 95 17.57 -21.13 6.76
C ARG A 95 18.37 -21.18 5.47
N THR A 96 17.98 -20.34 4.52
CA THR A 96 18.79 -19.98 3.35
C THR A 96 18.91 -18.46 3.26
N THR A 97 19.88 -17.98 2.49
CA THR A 97 20.12 -16.55 2.30
C THR A 97 20.23 -16.26 0.81
N ILE A 98 19.43 -15.30 0.34
CA ILE A 98 19.50 -14.80 -1.02
C ILE A 98 20.08 -13.39 -0.99
N LYS A 99 21.05 -13.12 -1.86
CA LYS A 99 21.62 -11.78 -2.07
C LYS A 99 21.29 -11.29 -3.48
N SER A 100 20.77 -10.08 -3.62
CA SER A 100 20.57 -9.41 -4.90
C SER A 100 21.32 -8.09 -4.93
N GLU A 101 22.61 -8.16 -5.29
CA GLU A 101 23.58 -7.07 -5.16
C GLU A 101 23.02 -5.70 -5.57
N GLY A 102 23.08 -4.75 -4.63
CA GLY A 102 22.67 -3.36 -4.86
C GLY A 102 21.16 -3.10 -4.80
N ALA A 103 20.34 -4.08 -4.39
CA ALA A 103 18.94 -3.82 -4.07
C ALA A 103 18.80 -2.95 -2.81
N VAL A 104 17.88 -1.98 -2.85
CA VAL A 104 17.53 -1.15 -1.69
C VAL A 104 16.62 -1.92 -0.72
N PHE A 105 15.76 -2.77 -1.28
CA PHE A 105 14.88 -3.68 -0.54
C PHE A 105 14.65 -4.94 -1.38
N LEU A 106 14.19 -6.00 -0.71
CA LEU A 106 13.80 -7.26 -1.30
C LEU A 106 12.41 -7.71 -0.81
N ARG A 107 11.65 -8.32 -1.72
CA ARG A 107 10.51 -9.19 -1.41
C ARG A 107 10.65 -10.49 -2.19
N ALA A 108 10.28 -11.60 -1.60
CA ALA A 108 10.25 -12.89 -2.29
C ALA A 108 8.81 -13.24 -2.68
N LEU A 109 8.63 -13.69 -3.91
CA LEU A 109 7.39 -14.31 -4.36
C LEU A 109 7.50 -15.82 -4.15
N PHE A 110 6.73 -16.33 -3.20
CA PHE A 110 6.63 -17.75 -2.93
C PHE A 110 5.63 -18.37 -3.90
N ALA A 111 6.10 -19.28 -4.76
CA ALA A 111 5.20 -20.03 -5.66
C ALA A 111 4.37 -21.08 -4.89
N GLU A 112 4.95 -21.60 -3.81
CA GLU A 112 4.28 -22.47 -2.84
C GLU A 112 4.89 -22.17 -1.48
N LEU A 113 4.04 -21.88 -0.49
CA LEU A 113 4.52 -21.70 0.87
C LEU A 113 4.89 -23.06 1.47
N PRO A 114 6.13 -23.20 2.00
CA PRO A 114 6.53 -24.40 2.72
C PRO A 114 5.59 -24.74 3.87
N LYS A 115 5.42 -26.05 4.14
CA LYS A 115 4.72 -26.51 5.35
C LYS A 115 5.48 -26.05 6.61
N GLY A 116 4.88 -25.15 7.37
CA GLY A 116 5.43 -24.61 8.61
C GLY A 116 5.39 -23.08 8.63
N ASP A 117 5.96 -22.48 9.67
CA ASP A 117 6.08 -21.03 9.75
C ASP A 117 7.28 -20.55 8.94
N VAL A 118 7.03 -19.63 8.02
CA VAL A 118 8.06 -19.02 7.17
C VAL A 118 8.32 -17.61 7.68
N PHE A 119 9.59 -17.26 7.82
CA PHE A 119 10.05 -15.93 8.22
C PHE A 119 11.03 -15.39 7.20
N VAL A 120 10.97 -14.08 6.95
CA VAL A 120 11.97 -13.33 6.20
C VAL A 120 12.59 -12.25 7.07
N TYR A 121 13.89 -12.02 6.89
CA TYR A 121 14.60 -10.94 7.58
C TYR A 121 15.89 -10.53 6.88
N GLY A 122 16.23 -9.26 7.01
CA GLY A 122 17.50 -8.72 6.53
C GLY A 122 18.62 -8.85 7.57
N GLU A 123 19.70 -8.14 7.36
CA GLU A 123 20.85 -8.14 8.27
C GLU A 123 20.54 -7.53 9.65
N ASN A 124 19.48 -6.72 9.74
CA ASN A 124 19.01 -6.14 11.01
C ASN A 124 18.38 -7.17 11.97
N GLY A 125 18.15 -8.41 11.51
CA GLY A 125 17.60 -9.50 12.33
C GLY A 125 16.12 -9.36 12.71
N ARG A 126 15.40 -8.36 12.19
CA ARG A 126 13.97 -8.17 12.47
C ARG A 126 13.14 -9.10 11.58
N ALA A 127 12.82 -10.26 12.12
CA ALA A 127 12.04 -11.25 11.39
C ALA A 127 10.56 -10.95 11.34
N LYS A 128 10.02 -11.07 10.12
CA LYS A 128 8.60 -10.97 9.82
C LYS A 128 8.12 -12.31 9.29
N ARG A 129 6.97 -12.77 9.79
CA ARG A 129 6.33 -14.00 9.31
C ARG A 129 5.74 -13.74 7.93
N VAL A 130 6.02 -14.60 6.97
CA VAL A 130 5.26 -14.67 5.71
C VAL A 130 3.93 -15.32 6.04
N ARG A 131 2.85 -14.63 5.75
CA ARG A 131 1.51 -15.10 6.07
C ARG A 131 0.79 -15.28 4.74
N ASP A 132 0.26 -16.48 4.53
CA ASP A 132 -0.76 -16.68 3.50
C ASP A 132 -2.00 -15.91 3.96
N ARG A 133 -2.44 -14.95 3.16
CA ARG A 133 -3.59 -14.12 3.49
C ARG A 133 -4.89 -14.63 2.90
N PHE A 134 -4.87 -15.82 2.28
CA PHE A 134 -6.04 -16.59 1.85
C PHE A 134 -7.22 -15.73 1.39
N PHE A 135 -7.09 -15.11 0.22
CA PHE A 135 -8.29 -14.71 -0.54
C PHE A 135 -8.57 -15.70 -1.69
N HIS A 136 -7.52 -16.38 -2.18
CA HIS A 136 -7.64 -17.40 -3.22
C HIS A 136 -6.68 -18.58 -2.94
N LYS A 137 -7.23 -19.77 -2.69
CA LYS A 137 -6.43 -20.99 -2.40
C LYS A 137 -5.48 -21.30 -3.58
N GLY A 138 -4.18 -21.44 -3.30
CA GLY A 138 -3.17 -21.97 -4.23
C GLY A 138 -2.42 -20.95 -5.10
N GLN A 139 -2.27 -19.71 -4.65
CA GLN A 139 -1.59 -18.64 -5.41
C GLN A 139 -0.22 -18.23 -4.86
N ASP A 140 0.52 -17.49 -5.69
CA ASP A 140 1.81 -16.91 -5.33
C ASP A 140 1.68 -15.95 -4.12
N VAL A 141 2.49 -16.12 -3.07
CA VAL A 141 2.46 -15.25 -1.88
C VAL A 141 3.69 -14.35 -1.82
N TRP A 142 3.49 -13.04 -1.73
CA TRP A 142 4.58 -12.10 -1.48
C TRP A 142 4.99 -12.09 -0.01
N SER A 143 6.30 -12.12 0.22
CA SER A 143 6.85 -11.90 1.55
C SER A 143 6.67 -10.45 2.01
N PRO A 144 6.73 -10.22 3.32
CA PRO A 144 7.06 -8.91 3.85
C PRO A 144 8.34 -8.34 3.23
N ILE A 145 8.46 -7.01 3.23
CA ILE A 145 9.65 -6.32 2.74
C ILE A 145 10.82 -6.50 3.71
N VAL A 146 11.97 -6.83 3.14
CA VAL A 146 13.27 -6.84 3.81
C VAL A 146 14.13 -5.71 3.24
N PHE A 147 14.81 -4.96 4.10
CA PHE A 147 15.66 -3.85 3.68
C PHE A 147 17.08 -4.31 3.37
N GLY A 148 17.70 -3.68 2.38
CA GLY A 148 19.00 -4.02 1.85
C GLY A 148 18.95 -5.13 0.81
N ASP A 149 20.14 -5.57 0.41
CA ASP A 149 20.34 -6.52 -0.68
C ASP A 149 20.46 -7.98 -0.23
N VAL A 150 20.27 -8.26 1.06
CA VAL A 150 20.33 -9.60 1.64
C VAL A 150 19.01 -9.95 2.32
N MET A 151 18.41 -11.07 1.90
CA MET A 151 17.23 -11.66 2.52
C MET A 151 17.55 -13.05 3.05
N ASN A 152 17.37 -13.23 4.35
CA ASN A 152 17.29 -14.56 4.96
C ASN A 152 15.85 -15.05 4.88
N ILE A 153 15.68 -16.30 4.47
CA ILE A 153 14.41 -17.03 4.53
C ILE A 153 14.59 -18.19 5.49
N GLU A 154 13.75 -18.26 6.51
CA GLU A 154 13.78 -19.29 7.53
C GLU A 154 12.43 -20.00 7.62
N VAL A 155 12.45 -21.33 7.61
CA VAL A 155 11.26 -22.17 7.74
C VAL A 155 11.38 -23.01 8.99
N VAL A 156 10.41 -22.87 9.88
CA VAL A 156 10.32 -23.64 11.13
C VAL A 156 9.81 -25.06 10.82
N GLY A 157 10.48 -26.06 11.39
CA GLY A 157 10.12 -27.47 11.24
C GLY A 157 10.91 -28.17 10.15
N ASN A 158 10.21 -28.62 9.11
CA ASN A 158 10.79 -29.45 8.06
C ASN A 158 11.58 -28.63 7.05
N ARG A 159 12.59 -29.25 6.44
CA ARG A 159 13.33 -28.62 5.35
C ARG A 159 12.39 -28.42 4.16
N PRO A 160 12.36 -27.23 3.55
CA PRO A 160 11.61 -27.03 2.33
C PRO A 160 12.15 -27.89 1.18
N GLU A 161 11.26 -28.35 0.31
CA GLU A 161 11.59 -29.08 -0.92
C GLU A 161 11.03 -28.35 -2.14
N GLY A 162 11.67 -28.52 -3.29
CA GLY A 162 11.24 -27.90 -4.54
C GLY A 162 11.59 -26.41 -4.68
N ARG A 163 11.05 -25.78 -5.73
CA ARG A 163 11.22 -24.35 -6.01
C ARG A 163 10.16 -23.57 -5.24
N ILE A 164 10.52 -23.14 -4.03
CA ILE A 164 9.59 -22.41 -3.15
C ILE A 164 9.50 -20.92 -3.47
N ILE A 165 10.54 -20.35 -4.10
CA ILE A 165 10.58 -18.94 -4.51
C ILE A 165 10.73 -18.87 -6.03
N SER A 166 9.81 -18.16 -6.67
CA SER A 166 9.85 -17.94 -8.12
C SER A 166 10.66 -16.70 -8.46
N ARG A 167 10.34 -15.57 -7.82
CA ARG A 167 10.92 -14.25 -8.12
C ARG A 167 11.26 -13.48 -6.87
N LEU A 168 12.10 -12.47 -7.04
CA LEU A 168 12.32 -11.43 -6.06
C LEU A 168 11.91 -10.08 -6.65
N SER A 169 11.28 -9.21 -5.87
CA SER A 169 11.29 -7.78 -6.16
C SER A 169 12.67 -7.22 -5.78
N HIS A 170 13.41 -6.68 -6.75
CA HIS A 170 14.68 -5.97 -6.55
C HIS A 170 14.40 -4.47 -6.50
N GLY A 171 14.45 -3.87 -5.30
CA GLY A 171 14.24 -2.44 -5.11
C GLY A 171 15.37 -1.60 -5.70
N LEU A 172 15.03 -0.62 -6.53
CA LEU A 172 15.98 0.19 -7.31
C LEU A 172 16.06 1.65 -6.86
N VAL A 173 15.06 2.13 -6.14
CA VAL A 173 14.98 3.53 -5.69
C VAL A 173 15.13 3.60 -4.18
N ASP A 174 16.09 4.42 -3.74
CA ASP A 174 16.37 4.67 -2.33
C ASP A 174 15.62 5.93 -1.86
N PHE A 175 14.70 5.75 -0.92
CA PHE A 175 13.90 6.81 -0.29
C PHE A 175 14.44 7.20 1.09
N THR A 176 15.70 6.89 1.40
CA THR A 176 16.29 7.25 2.69
C THR A 176 16.31 8.78 2.87
N PRO A 177 16.05 9.30 4.09
CA PRO A 177 15.75 10.72 4.33
C PRO A 177 16.84 11.75 3.95
N LYS A 178 18.01 11.33 3.49
CA LYS A 178 19.11 12.24 3.12
C LYS A 178 18.91 12.92 1.76
N ALA A 179 18.02 12.41 0.92
CA ALA A 179 17.64 13.07 -0.33
C ALA A 179 16.11 13.24 -0.33
N ALA A 180 15.64 14.49 -0.26
CA ALA A 180 14.31 14.81 -0.74
C ALA A 180 14.28 14.42 -2.23
N THR A 181 13.44 13.45 -2.59
CA THR A 181 13.22 13.04 -3.99
C THR A 181 12.22 13.96 -4.67
N GLU A 182 11.41 14.66 -3.87
CA GLU A 182 10.43 15.64 -4.24
C GLU A 182 11.03 17.03 -4.47
N GLN A 183 10.31 17.85 -5.24
CA GLN A 183 10.62 19.26 -5.46
C GLN A 183 10.40 20.09 -4.18
N ASN A 184 11.02 21.27 -4.11
CA ASN A 184 11.11 22.03 -2.85
C ASN A 184 9.90 22.94 -2.54
N CYS A 185 8.79 22.86 -3.28
CA CYS A 185 7.60 23.68 -3.01
C CYS A 185 6.62 23.05 -2.01
N HIS A 186 6.77 21.76 -1.71
CA HIS A 186 5.82 21.01 -0.90
C HIS A 186 5.79 21.46 0.56
N LEU A 187 4.58 21.53 1.11
CA LEU A 187 4.35 21.90 2.50
C LEU A 187 4.39 20.68 3.41
N ASP A 188 4.66 20.90 4.70
CA ASP A 188 4.54 19.86 5.73
C ASP A 188 3.14 19.96 6.37
N PRO A 189 2.32 18.88 6.34
CA PRO A 189 0.97 18.91 6.93
C PRO A 189 0.97 19.26 8.42
N ASN A 190 2.04 18.97 9.17
CA ASN A 190 2.13 19.31 10.60
C ASN A 190 2.31 20.81 10.87
N CYS A 191 2.53 21.63 9.83
CA CYS A 191 2.47 23.09 9.96
C CYS A 191 1.03 23.63 9.94
N TYR A 192 0.05 22.78 9.64
CA TYR A 192 -1.36 23.14 9.54
C TYR A 192 -2.17 22.23 10.48
N PRO A 193 -2.44 22.64 11.74
CA PRO A 193 -2.98 21.76 12.78
C PRO A 193 -4.27 21.02 12.39
N ASP A 194 -5.15 21.71 11.68
CA ASP A 194 -6.41 21.19 11.16
C ASP A 194 -6.23 20.02 10.18
N TRP A 195 -5.18 20.08 9.35
CA TRP A 195 -4.84 19.03 8.37
C TRP A 195 -3.94 17.95 8.97
N ALA A 196 -3.12 18.31 9.97
CA ALA A 196 -2.29 17.38 10.73
C ALA A 196 -3.13 16.29 11.42
N ALA A 197 -4.36 16.60 11.81
CA ALA A 197 -5.30 15.64 12.42
C ALA A 197 -5.78 14.55 11.45
N LEU A 198 -5.83 14.86 10.14
CA LEU A 198 -6.29 13.94 9.09
C LEU A 198 -5.13 13.15 8.46
N ALA A 199 -3.94 13.73 8.49
CA ALA A 199 -2.73 13.13 7.92
C ALA A 199 -2.53 11.66 8.32
N PRO A 200 -2.76 11.19 9.57
CA PRO A 200 -2.66 9.78 9.94
C PRO A 200 -3.37 8.79 9.02
N ALA A 201 -4.51 9.15 8.41
CA ALA A 201 -5.29 8.29 7.52
C ALA A 201 -4.68 8.11 6.12
N VAL A 202 -3.72 8.94 5.73
CA VAL A 202 -3.06 8.85 4.41
C VAL A 202 -1.79 8.00 4.51
N ALA A 203 -1.63 7.04 3.61
CA ALA A 203 -0.46 6.17 3.55
C ALA A 203 0.24 6.22 2.19
N ARG A 204 1.57 6.08 2.23
CA ARG A 204 2.35 5.73 1.05
C ARG A 204 2.15 4.25 0.77
N MET A 205 1.81 3.87 -0.45
CA MET A 205 1.61 2.48 -0.83
C MET A 205 2.72 1.98 -1.74
N GLN A 206 3.04 0.69 -1.59
CA GLN A 206 3.89 -0.07 -2.49
C GLN A 206 3.17 -1.35 -2.89
N PHE A 207 3.27 -1.75 -4.14
CA PHE A 207 2.62 -2.96 -4.64
C PHE A 207 3.31 -3.46 -5.92
N GLU A 208 3.01 -4.70 -6.30
CA GLU A 208 3.62 -5.40 -7.41
C GLU A 208 2.64 -5.47 -8.59
N SER A 209 3.08 -5.09 -9.78
CA SER A 209 2.27 -5.17 -11.00
C SER A 209 3.15 -5.57 -12.18
N GLY A 210 2.72 -6.59 -12.93
CA GLY A 210 3.54 -7.20 -13.97
C GLY A 210 4.86 -7.72 -13.42
N LEU A 211 5.98 -7.20 -13.95
CA LEU A 211 7.34 -7.53 -13.52
C LEU A 211 8.00 -6.41 -12.71
N SER A 212 7.21 -5.51 -12.13
CA SER A 212 7.69 -4.28 -11.51
C SER A 212 7.01 -4.01 -10.18
N THR A 213 7.68 -3.20 -9.37
CA THR A 213 7.18 -2.69 -8.10
C THR A 213 6.91 -1.21 -8.24
N TYR A 214 5.75 -0.78 -7.78
CA TYR A 214 5.27 0.58 -7.94
C TYR A 214 4.93 1.22 -6.61
N LEU A 215 4.82 2.54 -6.65
CA LEU A 215 4.49 3.40 -5.53
C LEU A 215 3.37 4.36 -5.92
N CYS A 216 2.41 4.50 -5.02
CA CYS A 216 1.34 5.49 -5.06
C CYS A 216 1.03 5.98 -3.63
N THR A 217 -0.08 6.69 -3.47
CA THR A 217 -0.70 7.08 -2.21
C THR A 217 -2.10 6.46 -2.10
N GLY A 218 -2.60 6.28 -0.88
CA GLY A 218 -4.02 6.04 -0.64
C GLY A 218 -4.42 6.50 0.76
N SER A 219 -5.70 6.41 1.09
CA SER A 219 -6.22 6.91 2.37
C SER A 219 -7.36 6.08 2.93
N LEU A 220 -7.44 6.02 4.26
CA LEU A 220 -8.58 5.43 4.95
C LEU A 220 -9.82 6.33 4.83
N ILE A 221 -10.97 5.75 4.51
CA ILE A 221 -12.23 6.48 4.31
C ILE A 221 -13.31 5.97 5.26
N GLU A 222 -14.23 6.85 5.66
CA GLU A 222 -15.41 6.50 6.46
C GLU A 222 -16.46 5.76 5.61
N ASP A 223 -17.23 4.89 6.28
CA ASP A 223 -18.54 4.42 5.79
C ASP A 223 -19.66 5.10 6.59
N GLU A 224 -20.88 5.15 6.04
CA GLU A 224 -22.03 5.83 6.67
C GLU A 224 -22.41 5.26 8.04
N ASP A 225 -22.12 3.98 8.29
CA ASP A 225 -22.44 3.29 9.55
C ASP A 225 -21.31 3.45 10.60
N LEU A 226 -20.23 4.14 10.25
CA LEU A 226 -19.03 4.37 11.07
C LEU A 226 -18.49 3.07 11.69
N THR A 227 -18.47 2.00 10.90
CA THR A 227 -18.07 0.66 11.38
C THR A 227 -16.61 0.61 11.86
N GLY A 228 -15.77 1.50 11.33
CA GLY A 228 -14.32 1.50 11.58
C GLY A 228 -13.56 0.50 10.72
N GLU A 229 -14.24 -0.17 9.78
CA GLU A 229 -13.62 -1.06 8.81
C GLU A 229 -12.47 -0.35 8.06
N PRO A 230 -11.40 -1.06 7.68
CA PRO A 230 -10.21 -0.46 7.10
C PRO A 230 -10.36 -0.24 5.60
N TRP A 231 -11.42 0.47 5.20
CA TRP A 231 -11.66 0.90 3.83
C TRP A 231 -10.55 1.83 3.37
N PHE A 232 -9.93 1.51 2.24
CA PHE A 232 -8.76 2.22 1.73
C PHE A 232 -8.96 2.63 0.28
N LEU A 233 -9.05 3.94 0.05
CA LEU A 233 -9.24 4.55 -1.26
C LEU A 233 -7.89 4.82 -1.94
N THR A 234 -7.78 4.46 -3.22
CA THR A 234 -6.64 4.80 -4.08
C THR A 234 -7.09 4.93 -5.54
N ALA A 235 -6.16 5.12 -6.47
CA ALA A 235 -6.46 5.25 -7.90
C ALA A 235 -6.49 3.89 -8.62
N ALA A 236 -7.35 3.76 -9.63
CA ALA A 236 -7.46 2.53 -10.41
C ALA A 236 -6.21 2.23 -11.24
N HIS A 237 -5.53 3.25 -11.78
CA HIS A 237 -4.25 3.06 -12.46
C HIS A 237 -3.13 2.59 -11.51
N CYS A 238 -3.30 2.77 -10.20
CA CYS A 238 -2.43 2.18 -9.20
C CYS A 238 -2.78 0.71 -9.02
N ILE A 239 -3.98 0.39 -8.50
CA ILE A 239 -4.45 -0.98 -8.25
C ILE A 239 -5.80 -1.19 -8.95
N ASP A 240 -5.85 -2.13 -9.90
CA ASP A 240 -7.06 -2.45 -10.67
C ASP A 240 -7.54 -3.90 -10.54
N LYS A 241 -6.83 -4.72 -9.74
CA LYS A 241 -7.14 -6.14 -9.57
C LYS A 241 -6.61 -6.71 -8.26
N GLN A 242 -7.23 -7.79 -7.83
CA GLN A 242 -6.90 -8.50 -6.59
C GLN A 242 -5.40 -8.83 -6.47
N LYS A 243 -4.75 -9.34 -7.52
CA LYS A 243 -3.32 -9.72 -7.46
C LYS A 243 -2.40 -8.56 -7.07
N GLU A 244 -2.77 -7.33 -7.40
CA GLU A 244 -2.04 -6.12 -6.99
C GLU A 244 -2.37 -5.75 -5.55
N ALA A 245 -3.66 -5.80 -5.17
CA ALA A 245 -4.13 -5.54 -3.80
C ALA A 245 -3.52 -6.51 -2.76
N GLU A 246 -3.42 -7.80 -3.08
CA GLU A 246 -2.76 -8.82 -2.24
C GLU A 246 -1.29 -8.51 -1.97
N SER A 247 -0.64 -7.80 -2.90
CA SER A 247 0.77 -7.42 -2.78
C SER A 247 0.99 -6.08 -2.06
N LEU A 248 -0.07 -5.36 -1.72
CA LEU A 248 -0.02 -4.03 -1.12
C LEU A 248 0.80 -4.04 0.18
N VAL A 249 1.65 -3.03 0.34
CA VAL A 249 2.24 -2.63 1.61
C VAL A 249 1.98 -1.14 1.79
N ALA A 250 1.16 -0.79 2.79
CA ALA A 250 0.89 0.58 3.16
C ALA A 250 1.83 1.00 4.30
N TYR A 251 2.53 2.12 4.12
CA TYR A 251 3.44 2.71 5.10
C TYR A 251 2.76 3.88 5.79
N TRP A 252 2.50 3.72 7.08
CA TRP A 252 1.78 4.69 7.90
C TRP A 252 2.75 5.64 8.59
N PHE A 253 2.32 6.86 8.87
CA PHE A 253 3.10 7.84 9.63
C PHE A 253 4.51 8.13 9.05
N TYR A 254 4.72 7.93 7.75
CA TYR A 254 5.92 8.42 7.07
C TYR A 254 5.80 9.94 6.87
N GLN A 255 5.91 10.68 7.97
CA GLN A 255 5.71 12.12 8.08
C GLN A 255 6.57 12.67 9.23
N THR A 256 6.78 13.98 9.29
CA THR A 256 7.41 14.61 10.46
C THR A 256 6.51 14.46 11.71
N ASN A 257 7.07 14.59 12.91
CA ASN A 257 6.28 14.58 14.15
C ASN A 257 5.89 15.99 14.64
N SER A 258 6.32 17.02 13.91
CA SER A 258 6.08 18.44 14.17
C SER A 258 6.38 19.21 12.88
N CYS A 259 5.81 20.40 12.71
CA CYS A 259 6.08 21.28 11.56
C CYS A 259 7.59 21.37 11.25
N ASN A 260 7.97 20.94 10.04
CA ASN A 260 9.35 20.89 9.52
C ASN A 260 10.35 20.15 10.44
N GLY A 261 9.84 19.16 11.19
CA GLY A 261 10.62 18.34 12.10
C GLY A 261 11.47 17.30 11.38
N SER A 262 12.07 16.40 12.17
CA SER A 262 12.80 15.27 11.61
C SER A 262 11.86 14.23 10.99
N VAL A 263 12.24 13.73 9.83
CA VAL A 263 11.52 12.68 9.10
C VAL A 263 12.00 11.31 9.59
N PRO A 264 11.11 10.38 9.98
CA PRO A 264 11.50 9.03 10.33
C PRO A 264 12.05 8.30 9.10
N ALA A 265 12.90 7.31 9.30
CA ALA A 265 13.27 6.43 8.20
C ALA A 265 12.02 5.66 7.74
N LEU A 266 11.71 5.67 6.44
CA LEU A 266 10.56 4.97 5.84
C LEU A 266 10.41 3.54 6.38
N PHE A 267 11.53 2.85 6.48
CA PHE A 267 11.63 1.45 6.87
C PHE A 267 11.47 1.18 8.37
N THR A 268 11.26 2.22 9.17
CA THR A 268 10.99 2.11 10.61
C THR A 268 9.54 2.40 10.99
N VAL A 269 8.74 2.90 10.05
CA VAL A 269 7.35 3.24 10.31
C VAL A 269 6.46 1.99 10.29
N PRO A 270 5.28 2.02 10.95
CA PRO A 270 4.34 0.91 10.90
C PRO A 270 3.84 0.62 9.47
N THR A 271 3.55 -0.64 9.19
CA THR A 271 3.03 -1.08 7.88
C THR A 271 1.83 -2.00 8.06
N THR A 272 0.89 -1.95 7.13
CA THR A 272 -0.09 -3.02 6.89
C THR A 272 0.21 -3.70 5.55
N GLU A 273 -0.06 -5.00 5.47
CA GLU A 273 0.25 -5.82 4.29
C GLU A 273 -0.97 -6.57 3.76
N GLY A 274 -1.22 -6.45 2.46
CA GLY A 274 -2.34 -7.08 1.75
C GLY A 274 -3.66 -6.32 1.88
N ALA A 275 -4.51 -6.48 0.88
CA ALA A 275 -5.86 -5.97 0.84
C ALA A 275 -6.72 -6.78 -0.13
N ASP A 276 -8.03 -6.70 0.06
CA ASP A 276 -9.02 -7.10 -0.93
C ASP A 276 -9.31 -5.96 -1.89
N TYR A 277 -9.36 -6.31 -3.16
CA TYR A 277 -9.95 -5.48 -4.19
C TYR A 277 -11.46 -5.57 -4.08
N VAL A 278 -12.10 -4.45 -3.70
CA VAL A 278 -13.54 -4.39 -3.45
C VAL A 278 -14.25 -3.97 -4.72
N THR A 279 -13.92 -2.77 -5.21
CA THR A 279 -14.46 -2.23 -6.46
C THR A 279 -13.51 -1.18 -7.03
N GLY A 280 -13.62 -0.93 -8.33
CA GLY A 280 -12.80 0.08 -8.99
C GLY A 280 -13.42 0.51 -10.30
N ASN A 281 -13.14 1.76 -10.67
CA ASN A 281 -13.69 2.39 -11.84
C ASN A 281 -12.62 3.14 -12.63
N SER A 282 -12.42 2.74 -13.88
CA SER A 282 -11.44 3.38 -14.76
C SER A 282 -11.85 4.77 -15.27
N SER A 283 -13.14 5.12 -15.19
CA SER A 283 -13.65 6.40 -15.69
C SER A 283 -13.45 7.54 -14.69
N SER A 284 -13.62 7.27 -13.39
CA SER A 284 -13.18 8.15 -12.29
C SER A 284 -11.80 7.77 -11.74
N ASP A 285 -11.12 6.79 -12.33
CA ASP A 285 -9.80 6.30 -11.91
C ASP A 285 -9.68 6.05 -10.39
N SER A 286 -10.69 5.45 -9.79
CA SER A 286 -10.77 5.23 -8.34
C SER A 286 -10.92 3.75 -8.01
N THR A 287 -10.32 3.30 -6.92
CA THR A 287 -10.39 1.93 -6.40
C THR A 287 -10.62 1.96 -4.90
N LEU A 288 -11.61 1.21 -4.43
CA LEU A 288 -11.82 0.90 -3.03
C LEU A 288 -11.20 -0.45 -2.71
N LEU A 289 -10.42 -0.50 -1.63
CA LEU A 289 -9.84 -1.71 -1.07
C LEU A 289 -10.33 -1.89 0.36
N LYS A 290 -10.26 -3.12 0.87
CA LYS A 290 -10.35 -3.43 2.31
C LYS A 290 -9.01 -3.97 2.77
N LEU A 291 -8.32 -3.27 3.67
CA LEU A 291 -7.01 -3.75 4.14
C LEU A 291 -7.15 -5.07 4.91
N ALA A 292 -6.20 -5.98 4.73
CA ALA A 292 -6.19 -7.28 5.41
C ALA A 292 -5.68 -7.20 6.86
N GLU A 293 -5.23 -6.03 7.30
CA GLU A 293 -4.75 -5.76 8.65
C GLU A 293 -5.28 -4.42 9.14
N ASP A 294 -5.55 -4.36 10.46
CA ASP A 294 -5.96 -3.12 11.10
C ASP A 294 -4.87 -2.05 10.95
N PRO A 295 -5.21 -0.86 10.42
CA PRO A 295 -4.27 0.24 10.34
C PRO A 295 -3.90 0.73 11.74
N PRO A 296 -2.71 1.32 11.94
CA PRO A 296 -2.24 1.78 13.26
C PRO A 296 -2.92 3.09 13.71
N THR A 297 -4.07 3.44 13.14
CA THR A 297 -4.81 4.69 13.36
C THR A 297 -6.32 4.44 13.28
N GLU A 298 -7.06 5.13 14.14
CA GLU A 298 -8.54 5.14 14.10
C GLU A 298 -9.08 6.27 13.21
N VAL A 299 -8.22 7.17 12.71
CA VAL A 299 -8.66 8.24 11.81
C VAL A 299 -9.20 7.62 10.52
N ARG A 300 -10.41 8.02 10.15
CA ARG A 300 -11.06 7.75 8.88
C ARG A 300 -11.43 9.11 8.28
N LEU A 301 -11.27 9.26 6.96
CA LEU A 301 -11.55 10.53 6.31
C LEU A 301 -13.04 10.61 5.96
N PRO A 302 -13.75 11.68 6.36
CA PRO A 302 -15.11 11.92 5.87
C PRO A 302 -15.06 12.24 4.38
N TRP A 303 -16.20 12.12 3.71
CA TRP A 303 -16.34 12.35 2.27
C TRP A 303 -17.63 13.08 1.94
N SER A 304 -17.65 13.71 0.77
CA SER A 304 -18.83 14.40 0.26
C SER A 304 -19.13 14.00 -1.18
N LEU A 305 -20.42 13.89 -1.48
CA LEU A 305 -20.95 13.64 -2.82
C LEU A 305 -21.33 14.93 -3.55
N ASP A 306 -21.26 16.06 -2.86
CA ASP A 306 -21.65 17.35 -3.39
C ASP A 306 -20.70 17.77 -4.53
N ASP A 307 -21.28 18.40 -5.55
CA ASP A 307 -20.50 19.02 -6.61
C ASP A 307 -19.80 20.28 -6.08
N VAL A 308 -18.58 20.53 -6.59
CA VAL A 308 -17.79 21.73 -6.29
C VAL A 308 -17.82 22.73 -7.44
N SER A 309 -17.66 24.01 -7.12
CA SER A 309 -17.63 25.13 -8.06
C SER A 309 -16.21 25.58 -8.38
N VAL A 310 -16.02 26.17 -9.57
CA VAL A 310 -14.75 26.80 -9.93
C VAL A 310 -14.44 27.93 -8.93
N GLY A 311 -13.24 27.88 -8.35
CA GLY A 311 -12.77 28.82 -7.33
C GLY A 311 -12.97 28.34 -5.89
N ASP A 312 -13.64 27.21 -5.65
CA ASP A 312 -13.72 26.61 -4.32
C ASP A 312 -12.32 26.13 -3.87
N ASP A 313 -12.01 26.32 -2.59
CA ASP A 313 -10.74 25.91 -2.00
C ASP A 313 -10.56 24.39 -2.07
N ALA A 314 -9.33 23.96 -2.37
CA ALA A 314 -8.97 22.57 -2.53
C ALA A 314 -7.64 22.28 -1.82
N TYR A 315 -7.57 21.12 -1.16
CA TYR A 315 -6.43 20.73 -0.35
C TYR A 315 -6.08 19.27 -0.57
N GLY A 316 -4.84 18.88 -0.29
CA GLY A 316 -4.47 17.48 -0.40
C GLY A 316 -3.29 17.10 0.47
N ILE A 317 -3.28 15.83 0.87
CA ILE A 317 -2.24 15.20 1.67
C ILE A 317 -1.75 13.99 0.88
N HIS A 318 -0.45 13.93 0.58
CA HIS A 318 0.07 12.98 -0.41
C HIS A 318 1.54 12.63 -0.21
N HIS A 319 2.07 11.68 -1.00
CA HIS A 319 3.48 11.27 -1.02
C HIS A 319 4.14 11.54 -2.39
N PRO A 320 4.51 12.80 -2.69
CA PRO A 320 5.12 13.17 -3.98
C PRO A 320 6.52 12.59 -4.11
N ALA A 321 6.85 12.09 -5.30
CA ALA A 321 8.12 11.42 -5.62
C ALA A 321 8.51 10.32 -4.62
N GLY A 322 7.54 9.72 -3.93
CA GLY A 322 7.76 8.73 -2.87
C GLY A 322 8.34 9.27 -1.56
N ALA A 323 8.37 10.59 -1.39
CA ALA A 323 8.82 11.28 -0.20
C ALA A 323 7.90 11.07 1.01
N TYR A 324 8.32 11.61 2.16
CA TYR A 324 7.45 11.70 3.34
C TYR A 324 6.26 12.60 3.05
N LYS A 325 5.22 12.47 3.86
CA LYS A 325 3.92 13.08 3.64
C LYS A 325 4.02 14.59 3.47
N ARG A 326 3.42 15.08 2.40
CA ARG A 326 3.36 16.48 2.02
C ARG A 326 1.92 16.97 1.95
N PHE A 327 1.79 18.30 1.88
CA PHE A 327 0.54 19.02 1.80
C PHE A 327 0.60 20.09 0.70
N PHE A 328 -0.55 20.41 0.12
CA PHE A 328 -0.73 21.55 -0.77
C PHE A 328 -2.03 22.30 -0.47
N THR A 329 -2.08 23.55 -0.92
CA THR A 329 -3.29 24.38 -1.00
C THR A 329 -3.53 24.80 -2.45
N GLY A 330 -4.80 24.90 -2.83
CA GLY A 330 -5.19 25.22 -4.19
C GLY A 330 -6.68 25.51 -4.29
N TRP A 331 -7.21 25.45 -5.50
CA TRP A 331 -8.62 25.66 -5.78
C TRP A 331 -9.08 24.87 -6.99
N ILE A 332 -10.39 24.64 -7.08
CA ILE A 332 -11.02 24.00 -8.24
C ILE A 332 -10.90 24.92 -9.46
N SER A 333 -10.28 24.42 -10.53
CA SER A 333 -10.10 25.12 -11.80
C SER A 333 -11.14 24.67 -12.83
N GLN A 334 -11.11 25.31 -14.00
CA GLN A 334 -12.04 24.99 -15.08
C GLN A 334 -11.78 23.58 -15.61
N GLY A 335 -12.76 22.69 -15.46
CA GLY A 335 -12.67 21.33 -15.97
C GLY A 335 -12.67 21.21 -17.49
N SER A 336 -12.34 20.01 -17.99
CA SER A 336 -12.29 19.69 -19.42
C SER A 336 -13.23 18.55 -19.80
N ALA A 337 -13.86 18.66 -20.98
CA ALA A 337 -14.69 17.61 -21.56
C ALA A 337 -13.90 16.33 -21.88
N LEU A 338 -12.56 16.36 -21.87
CA LEU A 338 -11.71 15.17 -22.06
C LEU A 338 -11.72 14.23 -20.84
N ARG A 339 -11.96 14.76 -19.63
CA ARG A 339 -12.13 13.96 -18.40
C ARG A 339 -13.32 14.49 -17.60
N PRO A 340 -14.56 14.25 -18.06
CA PRO A 340 -15.75 14.84 -17.43
C PRO A 340 -15.98 14.33 -16.00
N ASN A 341 -15.44 13.16 -15.67
CA ASN A 341 -15.57 12.52 -14.36
C ASN A 341 -14.43 12.91 -13.40
N HIS A 342 -13.80 14.06 -13.63
CA HIS A 342 -12.71 14.55 -12.79
C HIS A 342 -12.96 16.00 -12.34
N TRP A 343 -12.53 16.31 -11.13
CA TRP A 343 -12.22 17.67 -10.70
C TRP A 343 -10.87 18.09 -11.27
N TYR A 344 -10.69 19.39 -11.45
CA TYR A 344 -9.45 19.98 -11.90
C TYR A 344 -8.97 20.97 -10.85
N THR A 345 -7.67 21.02 -10.59
CA THR A 345 -7.11 21.92 -9.57
C THR A 345 -5.90 22.67 -10.09
N LEU A 346 -5.79 23.92 -9.64
CA LEU A 346 -4.56 24.71 -9.66
C LEU A 346 -4.09 24.94 -8.22
N TYR A 347 -2.82 25.33 -8.08
CA TYR A 347 -2.12 25.35 -6.79
C TYR A 347 -1.69 26.76 -6.38
N ASP A 348 -1.88 27.09 -5.11
CA ASP A 348 -1.32 28.27 -4.46
C ASP A 348 0.08 27.95 -3.89
N GLU A 349 0.13 26.94 -3.02
CA GLU A 349 1.33 26.41 -2.38
C GLU A 349 1.39 24.89 -2.47
N GLY A 350 2.59 24.33 -2.60
CA GLY A 350 2.76 22.91 -2.89
C GLY A 350 2.42 22.54 -4.34
N ASN A 351 2.41 21.24 -4.61
CA ASN A 351 1.95 20.66 -5.87
C ASN A 351 1.75 19.14 -5.71
N THR A 352 1.45 18.41 -6.79
CA THR A 352 1.61 16.95 -6.83
C THR A 352 2.82 16.56 -7.69
N GLU A 353 3.29 15.33 -7.48
CA GLU A 353 4.29 14.67 -8.32
C GLU A 353 4.00 13.17 -8.39
N GLY A 354 4.74 12.45 -9.23
CA GLY A 354 4.65 11.00 -9.31
C GLY A 354 4.66 10.29 -7.96
N GLY A 355 3.76 9.33 -7.78
CA GLY A 355 3.55 8.68 -6.47
C GLY A 355 2.49 9.35 -5.58
N SER A 356 2.10 10.59 -5.90
CA SER A 356 0.91 11.21 -5.29
C SER A 356 -0.39 10.55 -5.74
N SER A 357 -0.38 9.88 -6.90
CA SER A 357 -1.54 9.15 -7.45
C SER A 357 -2.27 8.36 -6.37
N GLY A 358 -3.60 8.47 -6.34
CA GLY A 358 -4.43 7.84 -5.32
C GLY A 358 -4.58 8.66 -4.03
N SER A 359 -3.92 9.81 -3.88
CA SER A 359 -4.13 10.69 -2.71
C SER A 359 -5.52 11.34 -2.70
N PRO A 360 -6.10 11.61 -1.52
CA PRO A 360 -7.37 12.31 -1.41
C PRO A 360 -7.26 13.80 -1.75
N LEU A 361 -8.29 14.32 -2.44
CA LEU A 361 -8.60 15.74 -2.58
C LEU A 361 -9.65 16.12 -1.54
N PHE A 362 -9.43 17.19 -0.80
CA PHE A 362 -10.36 17.69 0.21
C PHE A 362 -10.98 19.03 -0.19
N ASN A 363 -12.25 19.21 0.17
CA ASN A 363 -12.91 20.52 0.19
C ASN A 363 -12.54 21.32 1.46
N ALA A 364 -13.08 22.54 1.60
CA ALA A 364 -12.87 23.40 2.77
C ALA A 364 -13.41 22.82 4.09
N ASP A 365 -14.42 21.95 4.02
CA ASP A 365 -15.02 21.26 5.16
C ASP A 365 -14.25 19.99 5.57
N LYS A 366 -13.10 19.73 4.93
CA LYS A 366 -12.19 18.60 5.18
C LYS A 366 -12.74 17.24 4.77
N GLU A 367 -13.66 17.22 3.83
CA GLU A 367 -14.26 16.01 3.27
C GLU A 367 -13.56 15.64 1.96
N VAL A 368 -13.33 14.34 1.76
CA VAL A 368 -12.80 13.81 0.50
C VAL A 368 -13.84 13.98 -0.60
N ILE A 369 -13.44 14.68 -1.66
CA ILE A 369 -14.27 14.93 -2.86
C ILE A 369 -13.69 14.26 -4.12
N GLY A 370 -12.47 13.72 -4.05
CA GLY A 370 -11.86 13.00 -5.16
C GLY A 370 -10.52 12.36 -4.86
N THR A 371 -9.96 11.69 -5.86
CA THR A 371 -8.71 10.93 -5.78
C THR A 371 -7.77 11.31 -6.92
N LEU A 372 -6.47 11.52 -6.65
CA LEU A 372 -5.55 11.99 -7.69
C LEU A 372 -5.35 10.93 -8.79
N THR A 373 -5.68 11.30 -10.02
CA THR A 373 -5.39 10.50 -11.22
C THR A 373 -4.05 10.88 -11.83
N GLY A 374 -3.73 12.18 -11.85
CA GLY A 374 -2.47 12.69 -12.37
C GLY A 374 -2.58 14.13 -12.83
N GLY A 375 -1.58 14.57 -13.60
CA GLY A 375 -1.37 15.99 -13.76
C GLY A 375 -0.40 16.43 -14.83
N THR A 376 -0.44 17.73 -15.11
CA THR A 376 0.65 18.45 -15.80
C THR A 376 1.34 19.47 -14.90
N SER A 377 0.86 19.60 -13.66
CA SER A 377 1.46 20.48 -12.67
C SER A 377 2.86 20.00 -12.25
N TYR A 378 3.68 20.96 -11.84
CA TYR A 378 4.93 20.74 -11.11
C TYR A 378 5.31 22.06 -10.41
N CYS A 379 6.22 22.05 -9.43
CA CYS A 379 6.45 23.21 -8.55
C CYS A 379 6.78 24.53 -9.27
N TRP A 380 7.24 24.49 -10.53
CA TRP A 380 7.60 25.68 -11.31
C TRP A 380 6.61 26.01 -12.43
N THR A 381 5.54 25.24 -12.62
CA THR A 381 4.41 25.59 -13.49
C THR A 381 3.11 25.57 -12.70
N ARG A 382 2.70 26.77 -12.30
CA ARG A 382 1.46 26.99 -11.55
C ARG A 382 0.20 26.98 -12.42
N ASP A 383 0.35 27.02 -13.75
CA ASP A 383 -0.77 27.00 -14.71
C ASP A 383 -1.10 25.58 -15.21
N GLY A 384 -0.38 24.56 -14.74
CA GLY A 384 -0.66 23.16 -15.09
C GLY A 384 -1.72 22.61 -14.16
N ASP A 385 -2.82 22.10 -14.72
CA ASP A 385 -3.87 21.45 -13.94
C ASP A 385 -3.49 20.01 -13.59
N ASP A 386 -3.96 19.60 -12.41
CA ASP A 386 -4.13 18.20 -12.06
C ASP A 386 -5.60 17.81 -12.10
N TRP A 387 -5.83 16.53 -12.37
CA TRP A 387 -7.16 15.96 -12.50
C TRP A 387 -7.37 14.86 -11.45
N TRP A 388 -8.50 14.97 -10.77
CA TRP A 388 -8.86 14.16 -9.61
C TRP A 388 -10.17 13.44 -9.91
N GLY A 389 -10.15 12.11 -9.91
CA GLY A 389 -11.36 11.29 -10.01
C GLY A 389 -12.41 11.71 -9.01
N LYS A 390 -13.61 12.12 -9.46
CA LYS A 390 -14.65 12.60 -8.55
C LYS A 390 -15.13 11.48 -7.64
N PHE A 391 -15.25 11.76 -6.34
CA PHE A 391 -15.74 10.77 -5.38
C PHE A 391 -17.22 10.41 -5.64
N ASN A 392 -18.05 11.37 -6.04
CA ASN A 392 -19.45 11.09 -6.40
C ASN A 392 -19.63 10.17 -7.62
N GLU A 393 -18.72 10.24 -8.59
CA GLU A 393 -18.66 9.30 -9.71
C GLU A 393 -18.19 7.92 -9.26
N ALA A 394 -17.23 7.82 -8.33
CA ALA A 394 -16.81 6.54 -7.76
C ALA A 394 -17.92 5.90 -6.90
N TRP A 395 -18.61 6.71 -6.11
CA TRP A 395 -19.77 6.34 -5.29
C TRP A 395 -20.85 5.66 -6.13
N SER A 396 -21.39 6.38 -7.13
CA SER A 396 -22.47 5.89 -7.99
C SER A 396 -22.10 4.71 -8.90
N ARG A 397 -20.83 4.28 -8.88
CA ARG A 397 -20.28 3.19 -9.69
C ARG A 397 -19.83 2.01 -8.84
N GLY A 398 -20.42 1.85 -7.65
CA GLY A 398 -20.35 0.64 -6.85
C GLY A 398 -19.66 0.80 -5.50
N MET A 399 -19.10 1.97 -5.16
CA MET A 399 -18.59 2.17 -3.79
C MET A 399 -19.73 2.34 -2.77
N ASP A 400 -20.90 2.80 -3.22
CA ASP A 400 -22.11 2.95 -2.41
C ASP A 400 -22.59 1.64 -1.79
N GLU A 401 -22.37 0.50 -2.45
CA GLU A 401 -22.69 -0.84 -1.93
C GLU A 401 -21.91 -1.23 -0.65
N TYR A 402 -20.78 -0.56 -0.39
CA TYR A 402 -19.86 -0.88 0.70
C TYR A 402 -19.75 0.25 1.72
N LEU A 403 -19.76 1.50 1.25
CA LEU A 403 -19.63 2.68 2.10
C LEU A 403 -20.99 3.28 2.51
N GLY A 404 -22.07 2.92 1.83
CA GLY A 404 -23.44 3.34 2.19
C GLY A 404 -24.01 2.57 3.39
N SER A 405 -25.09 3.08 3.97
CA SER A 405 -25.73 2.46 5.13
C SER A 405 -26.27 1.07 4.82
N GLY A 406 -25.94 0.11 5.67
CA GLY A 406 -26.21 -1.31 5.44
C GLY A 406 -25.30 -1.94 4.39
N GLY A 407 -24.19 -1.29 4.04
CA GLY A 407 -23.18 -1.80 3.14
C GLY A 407 -22.70 -3.19 3.59
N THR A 408 -22.54 -4.09 2.62
CA THR A 408 -22.11 -5.46 2.92
C THR A 408 -20.59 -5.47 2.84
N PRO A 409 -19.83 -5.79 3.91
CA PRO A 409 -18.42 -6.11 3.75
C PRO A 409 -18.29 -7.21 2.69
N PRO A 410 -17.23 -7.23 1.84
CA PRO A 410 -16.96 -8.37 0.98
C PRO A 410 -17.08 -9.64 1.82
N GLY A 411 -18.03 -10.50 1.46
CA GLY A 411 -18.23 -11.76 2.17
C GLY A 411 -17.01 -12.65 1.96
N ASP A 412 -16.60 -13.37 3.01
CA ASP A 412 -15.74 -14.57 2.91
C ASP A 412 -16.53 -15.71 2.23
N ASP A 413 -17.18 -15.44 1.10
CA ASP A 413 -18.05 -16.38 0.42
C ASP A 413 -17.21 -17.38 -0.36
N ASP A 414 -16.87 -18.45 0.36
CA ASP A 414 -16.39 -19.77 -0.07
C ASP A 414 -17.41 -20.47 -1.01
N ASP A 415 -18.03 -19.77 -1.98
CA ASP A 415 -19.00 -20.37 -2.92
C ASP A 415 -18.56 -20.27 -4.39
N ASP A 416 -17.94 -21.38 -4.78
CA ASP A 416 -17.65 -21.85 -6.11
C ASP A 416 -18.93 -21.90 -6.97
N SER A 417 -19.19 -20.87 -7.78
CA SER A 417 -20.03 -21.02 -8.98
C SER A 417 -19.64 -20.04 -10.08
N GLY A 418 -18.96 -20.57 -11.09
CA GLY A 418 -18.68 -19.85 -12.33
C GLY A 418 -19.96 -19.33 -13.00
N GLY A 419 -20.08 -18.01 -13.09
CA GLY A 419 -21.09 -17.31 -13.88
C GLY A 419 -20.39 -16.38 -14.87
N GLY A 420 -20.42 -16.74 -16.15
CA GLY A 420 -19.61 -16.12 -17.19
C GLY A 420 -19.98 -14.67 -17.54
N CYS A 421 -18.95 -13.93 -17.99
CA CYS A 421 -19.09 -12.72 -18.80
C CYS A 421 -19.98 -13.00 -20.03
N GLY A 422 -21.23 -12.54 -19.96
CA GLY A 422 -22.14 -12.47 -21.10
C GLY A 422 -21.81 -11.26 -21.97
N SER A 423 -21.01 -11.50 -23.01
CA SER A 423 -20.75 -10.59 -24.13
C SER A 423 -22.04 -10.11 -24.80
N GLY A 424 -22.31 -8.81 -24.75
CA GLY A 424 -23.33 -8.16 -25.58
C GLY A 424 -22.84 -7.98 -27.02
N ALA A 425 -22.98 -9.04 -27.83
CA ALA A 425 -22.87 -8.95 -29.29
C ALA A 425 -24.29 -8.98 -29.88
N GLY A 426 -24.63 -7.94 -30.65
CA GLY A 426 -25.95 -7.75 -31.24
C GLY A 426 -26.29 -8.77 -32.32
N LEU A 427 -27.61 -8.97 -32.51
CA LEU A 427 -28.18 -9.49 -33.75
C LEU A 427 -29.43 -8.69 -34.11
N LEU A 428 -29.29 -7.95 -35.22
CA LEU A 428 -30.38 -7.48 -36.07
C LEU A 428 -31.17 -8.69 -36.61
N SER A 429 -32.50 -8.63 -36.56
CA SER A 429 -33.42 -8.84 -37.70
C SER A 429 -34.83 -9.21 -37.22
N GLY A 430 -35.85 -8.59 -37.82
CA GLY A 430 -37.23 -9.05 -37.71
C GLY A 430 -38.28 -7.96 -37.87
N PHE A 431 -38.61 -7.63 -39.13
CA PHE A 431 -39.76 -6.86 -39.64
C PHE A 431 -41.10 -7.22 -38.93
N VAL A 432 -42.17 -6.40 -38.93
CA VAL A 432 -43.08 -6.11 -40.08
C VAL A 432 -44.17 -5.08 -39.66
N ASN A 433 -44.47 -4.12 -40.57
CA ASN A 433 -45.69 -3.33 -40.88
C ASN A 433 -46.63 -2.85 -39.73
N PHE A 434 -47.08 -1.60 -39.65
CA PHE A 434 -47.54 -0.61 -40.65
C PHE A 434 -47.12 0.81 -40.28
#